data_AF-A0A4Q6B2E4-F1
#
_entry.id   AF-A0A4Q6B2E4-F1
#
_cell.length_a   1.000
_cell.length_b   1.000
_cell.length_c   1.000
_cell.angle_alpha   90.00
_cell.angle_beta   90.00
_cell.angle_gamma   90.00
#
_symmetry.space_group_name_H-M   'P 1'
#
loop_
_entity.id
_entity.type
_entity.pdbx_description
1 polymer ?
#
loop_
_entity_poly.entity_id
_entity_poly.type
_entity_poly.pdbx_seq_one_letter_code
_entity_poly.pdbx_strand_id
1 'polypeptide(L)'
;MSASDWFQLGLDDNIGAGLDKVLREEEMKIQFVRSLKAALHNPIPYAPDRLRQLHDDIRTLDKTLRIRVGVLPLDRPQAWFRSSPSSEKNPIAGIDFTDPIFMPFDESHALTLKNLIPEYWKQRVVATDRYDPGLSLWGRLLILNKRLHHLNVLPAPFQDIALDEMPDAIPDIFATPSLAQFGLQIAERVKAARRDLDACYAFLWSRSQSFLYALHVHYMAQKARGAFRAEDSFKEASERSDAGAKQAPPIPKRKMSPLEEALHFMSFQRLPSFADLRQRYRTMAQALHPDRGGCEERFKQLTLHYQALLKQLQRF
;
A
#
# COMPACT_ATOMS: atom_id res chain seq x y z
N MET A 1 -37.23 33.15 -18.70
CA MET A 1 -36.39 34.19 -18.07
C MET A 1 -36.08 35.20 -19.16
N SER A 2 -36.55 36.44 -19.05
CA SER A 2 -36.13 37.49 -19.97
C SER A 2 -34.62 37.61 -19.86
N ALA A 3 -33.90 37.60 -20.97
CA ALA A 3 -32.51 38.02 -20.98
C ALA A 3 -32.52 39.48 -20.50
N SER A 4 -32.30 39.69 -19.20
CA SER A 4 -32.00 41.01 -18.66
C SER A 4 -30.83 41.50 -19.47
N ASP A 5 -31.05 42.59 -20.20
CA ASP A 5 -30.05 43.17 -21.06
C ASP A 5 -28.82 43.45 -20.18
N TRP A 6 -27.74 42.71 -20.42
CA TRP A 6 -26.49 42.78 -19.66
C TRP A 6 -25.93 44.22 -19.64
N PHE A 7 -26.33 45.07 -20.59
CA PHE A 7 -26.07 46.50 -20.56
C PHE A 7 -26.85 47.28 -19.48
N GLN A 8 -28.02 46.82 -19.03
CA GLN A 8 -28.78 47.49 -17.97
C GLN A 8 -28.00 47.56 -16.64
N LEU A 9 -27.17 46.55 -16.34
CA LEU A 9 -26.34 46.53 -15.13
C LEU A 9 -25.22 47.59 -15.12
N GLY A 10 -24.93 48.20 -16.27
CA GLY A 10 -23.96 49.29 -16.42
C GLY A 10 -24.58 50.68 -16.53
N LEU A 11 -25.92 50.80 -16.58
CA LEU A 11 -26.62 52.08 -16.72
C LEU A 11 -26.76 52.85 -15.39
N ASP A 12 -26.56 52.18 -14.25
CA ASP A 12 -26.69 52.79 -12.92
C ASP A 12 -25.43 53.59 -12.50
N ASP A 13 -24.30 53.39 -13.19
CA ASP A 13 -23.02 54.06 -12.95
C ASP A 13 -22.66 55.04 -14.07
N ASN A 14 -21.59 55.84 -13.90
CA ASN A 14 -20.97 56.56 -15.01
C ASN A 14 -20.62 55.57 -16.14
N ILE A 15 -20.97 55.91 -17.39
CA ILE A 15 -20.80 55.07 -18.59
C ILE A 15 -19.46 54.35 -18.62
N GLY A 16 -18.36 55.06 -18.30
CA GLY A 16 -17.02 54.44 -18.27
C GLY A 16 -16.89 53.32 -17.24
N ALA A 17 -17.36 53.54 -16.01
CA ALA A 17 -17.33 52.54 -14.95
C ALA A 17 -18.28 51.36 -15.23
N GLY A 18 -19.43 51.63 -15.84
CA GLY A 18 -20.37 50.60 -16.30
C GLY A 18 -19.75 49.69 -17.37
N LEU A 19 -19.08 50.28 -18.37
CA LEU A 19 -18.37 49.53 -19.41
C LEU A 19 -17.22 48.70 -18.84
N ASP A 20 -16.44 49.25 -17.91
CA ASP A 20 -15.34 48.52 -17.24
C ASP A 20 -15.85 47.34 -16.40
N LYS A 21 -17.04 47.46 -15.80
CA LYS A 21 -17.67 46.37 -15.05
C LYS A 21 -18.12 45.26 -16.00
N VAL A 22 -18.86 45.60 -17.05
CA VAL A 22 -19.33 44.65 -18.07
C VAL A 22 -18.15 43.92 -18.71
N LEU A 23 -17.08 44.63 -19.06
CA LEU A 23 -15.88 44.03 -19.63
C LEU A 23 -15.25 42.99 -18.68
N ARG A 24 -15.10 43.32 -17.39
CA ARG A 24 -14.55 42.40 -16.39
C ARG A 24 -15.37 41.14 -16.21
N GLU A 25 -16.71 41.25 -16.22
CA GLU A 25 -17.60 40.09 -16.10
C GLU A 25 -17.46 39.15 -17.31
N GLU A 26 -17.42 39.70 -18.52
CA GLU A 26 -17.21 38.91 -19.74
C GLU A 26 -15.82 38.26 -19.80
N GLU A 27 -14.78 38.98 -19.36
CA GLU A 27 -13.44 38.41 -19.23
C GLU A 27 -13.40 37.24 -18.25
N MET A 28 -14.08 37.35 -17.11
CA MET A 28 -14.19 36.23 -16.15
C MET A 28 -14.93 35.03 -16.74
N LYS A 29 -16.02 35.25 -17.49
CA LYS A 29 -16.74 34.17 -18.20
C LYS A 29 -15.83 33.45 -19.19
N ILE A 30 -15.07 34.21 -19.99
CA ILE A 30 -14.11 33.65 -20.96
C ILE A 30 -13.01 32.86 -20.25
N GLN A 31 -12.47 33.39 -19.14
CA GLN A 31 -11.45 32.70 -18.35
C GLN A 31 -12.00 31.39 -17.77
N PHE A 32 -13.22 31.37 -17.25
CA PHE A 32 -13.85 30.17 -16.72
C PHE A 32 -13.98 29.07 -17.78
N VAL A 33 -14.47 29.43 -18.98
CA VAL A 33 -14.56 28.50 -20.12
C VAL A 33 -13.18 27.97 -20.53
N ARG A 34 -12.16 28.84 -20.53
CA ARG A 34 -10.77 28.43 -20.81
C ARG A 34 -10.24 27.45 -19.76
N SER A 35 -10.53 27.68 -18.48
CA SER A 35 -10.14 26.78 -17.39
C SER A 35 -10.84 25.42 -17.49
N LEU A 36 -12.14 25.38 -17.77
CA LEU A 36 -12.87 24.15 -18.05
C LEU A 36 -12.28 23.40 -19.26
N LYS A 37 -12.01 24.12 -20.35
CA LYS A 37 -11.38 23.55 -21.53
C LYS A 37 -10.00 22.98 -21.19
N ALA A 38 -9.17 23.69 -20.45
CA ALA A 38 -7.83 23.23 -20.08
C ALA A 38 -7.87 21.97 -19.18
N ALA A 39 -8.84 21.89 -18.26
CA ALA A 39 -9.02 20.71 -17.41
C ALA A 39 -9.42 19.47 -18.23
N LEU A 40 -10.33 19.62 -19.19
CA LEU A 40 -10.91 18.50 -19.94
C LEU A 40 -10.14 18.15 -21.22
N HIS A 41 -9.43 19.11 -21.81
CA HIS A 41 -8.79 18.96 -23.12
C HIS A 41 -7.57 18.04 -23.09
N ASN A 42 -7.55 17.08 -24.01
CA ASN A 42 -6.39 16.25 -24.25
C ASN A 42 -5.47 16.93 -25.29
N PRO A 43 -4.17 17.14 -24.99
CA PRO A 43 -3.25 17.78 -25.94
C PRO A 43 -3.01 16.96 -27.21
N ILE A 44 -3.31 15.66 -27.20
CA ILE A 44 -3.18 14.79 -28.36
C ILE A 44 -4.36 15.04 -29.31
N PRO A 45 -4.11 15.39 -30.59
CA PRO A 45 -5.18 15.58 -31.57
C PRO A 45 -6.08 14.34 -31.69
N TYR A 46 -7.40 14.54 -31.77
CA TYR A 46 -8.42 13.49 -31.90
C TYR A 46 -8.51 12.49 -30.73
N ALA A 47 -7.71 12.66 -29.69
CA ALA A 47 -7.79 11.82 -28.50
C ALA A 47 -9.06 12.15 -27.70
N PRO A 48 -9.61 11.17 -26.96
CA PRO A 48 -10.72 11.41 -26.05
C PRO A 48 -10.35 12.47 -25.01
N ASP A 49 -11.37 13.15 -24.46
CA ASP A 49 -11.18 14.07 -23.35
C ASP A 49 -10.45 13.39 -22.17
N ARG A 50 -9.75 14.17 -21.34
CA ARG A 50 -8.91 13.62 -20.27
C ARG A 50 -9.68 12.76 -19.28
N LEU A 51 -10.96 13.05 -19.05
CA LEU A 51 -11.81 12.30 -18.13
C LEU A 51 -12.18 10.94 -18.72
N ARG A 52 -12.47 10.88 -20.02
CA ARG A 52 -12.69 9.64 -20.76
C ARG A 52 -11.41 8.80 -20.83
N GLN A 53 -10.27 9.42 -21.13
CA GLN A 53 -8.98 8.74 -21.11
C GLN A 53 -8.69 8.13 -19.73
N LEU A 54 -8.93 8.89 -18.65
CA LEU A 54 -8.77 8.39 -17.29
C LEU A 54 -9.68 7.19 -17.03
N HIS A 55 -10.93 7.24 -17.45
CA HIS A 55 -11.87 6.14 -17.29
C HIS A 55 -11.42 4.89 -18.06
N ASP A 56 -10.90 5.04 -19.28
CA ASP A 56 -10.34 3.94 -20.06
C ASP A 56 -9.07 3.35 -19.41
N ASP A 57 -8.21 4.19 -18.82
CA ASP A 57 -7.04 3.77 -18.05
C ASP A 57 -7.46 2.96 -16.80
N ILE A 58 -8.48 3.41 -16.07
CA ILE A 58 -9.04 2.70 -14.89
C ILE A 58 -9.61 1.34 -15.31
N ARG A 59 -10.37 1.28 -16.41
CA ARG A 59 -10.92 0.03 -16.93
C ARG A 59 -9.81 -0.94 -17.35
N THR A 60 -8.73 -0.42 -17.93
CA THR A 60 -7.55 -1.23 -18.29
C THR A 60 -6.85 -1.78 -17.04
N LEU A 61 -6.76 -0.96 -15.98
CA LEU A 61 -6.25 -1.41 -14.68
C LEU A 61 -7.13 -2.51 -14.09
N ASP A 62 -8.45 -2.35 -14.04
CA ASP A 62 -9.37 -3.37 -13.51
C ASP A 62 -9.21 -4.71 -14.24
N LYS A 63 -9.17 -4.69 -15.58
CA LYS A 63 -8.91 -5.90 -16.38
C LYS A 63 -7.58 -6.55 -16.02
N THR A 64 -6.53 -5.73 -15.90
CA THR A 64 -5.19 -6.21 -15.52
C THR A 64 -5.20 -6.82 -14.12
N LEU A 65 -5.88 -6.20 -13.16
CA LEU A 65 -6.03 -6.69 -11.79
C LEU A 65 -6.76 -8.04 -11.78
N ARG A 66 -7.89 -8.14 -12.47
CA ARG A 66 -8.69 -9.38 -12.53
C ARG A 66 -7.92 -10.52 -13.19
N ILE A 67 -7.17 -10.25 -14.25
CA ILE A 67 -6.33 -11.26 -14.90
C ILE A 67 -5.18 -11.66 -13.95
N ARG A 68 -4.34 -10.71 -13.53
CA ARG A 68 -3.12 -11.03 -12.75
C ARG A 68 -3.44 -11.64 -11.39
N VAL A 69 -4.43 -11.10 -10.68
CA VAL A 69 -4.80 -11.58 -9.34
C VAL A 69 -5.78 -12.75 -9.39
N GLY A 70 -6.62 -12.83 -10.42
CA GLY A 70 -7.54 -13.96 -10.61
C GLY A 70 -6.82 -15.29 -10.90
N VAL A 71 -5.62 -15.22 -11.49
CA VAL A 71 -4.75 -16.39 -11.69
C VAL A 71 -4.18 -16.92 -10.37
N LEU A 72 -4.17 -16.12 -9.29
CA LEU A 72 -3.67 -16.54 -7.97
C LEU A 72 -4.82 -17.17 -7.15
N PRO A 73 -4.84 -18.50 -6.96
CA PRO A 73 -5.88 -19.15 -6.18
C PRO A 73 -5.81 -18.73 -4.70
N LEU A 74 -6.94 -18.27 -4.15
CA LEU A 74 -7.07 -17.91 -2.73
C LEU A 74 -6.91 -19.14 -1.83
N ASP A 75 -7.46 -20.26 -2.27
CA ASP A 75 -7.52 -21.50 -1.48
C ASP A 75 -6.16 -22.24 -1.43
N ARG A 76 -5.18 -21.76 -2.20
CA ARG A 76 -3.83 -22.31 -2.25
C ARG A 76 -2.80 -21.21 -2.03
N PRO A 77 -2.66 -20.70 -0.79
CA PRO A 77 -1.66 -19.68 -0.44
C PRO A 77 -0.22 -20.05 -0.86
N GLN A 78 0.06 -21.35 -0.97
CA GLN A 78 1.35 -21.88 -1.44
C GLN A 78 1.61 -21.59 -2.93
N ALA A 79 0.55 -21.41 -3.74
CA ALA A 79 0.65 -21.10 -5.16
C ALA A 79 1.25 -19.71 -5.43
N TRP A 80 1.20 -18.82 -4.44
CA TRP A 80 1.75 -17.47 -4.51
C TRP A 80 3.28 -17.45 -4.49
N PHE A 81 3.90 -18.54 -4.02
CA PHE A 81 5.35 -18.66 -3.86
C PHE A 81 5.96 -19.71 -4.78
N ARG A 82 5.17 -20.30 -5.69
CA ARG A 82 5.71 -21.16 -6.73
C ARG A 82 6.40 -20.27 -7.74
N SER A 83 7.70 -20.44 -7.93
CA SER A 83 8.33 -20.06 -9.18
C SER A 83 7.55 -20.77 -10.29
N SER A 84 6.88 -20.00 -11.15
CA SER A 84 6.28 -20.57 -12.35
C SER A 84 7.37 -21.37 -13.05
N PRO A 85 7.18 -22.69 -13.30
CA PRO A 85 8.12 -23.39 -14.16
C PRO A 85 8.13 -22.61 -15.47
N SER A 86 9.33 -22.24 -15.95
CA SER A 86 9.54 -21.50 -17.20
C SER A 86 8.65 -22.10 -18.29
N SER A 87 7.51 -21.48 -18.57
CA SER A 87 6.44 -22.15 -19.29
C SER A 87 6.60 -21.91 -20.78
N GLU A 88 7.30 -22.81 -21.46
CA GLU A 88 7.26 -22.94 -22.94
C GLU A 88 5.86 -23.29 -23.48
N LYS A 89 4.84 -23.45 -22.61
CA LYS A 89 3.48 -23.88 -22.98
C LYS A 89 2.37 -23.04 -22.34
N ASN A 90 2.53 -21.73 -22.27
CA ASN A 90 1.40 -20.83 -22.01
C ASN A 90 0.88 -20.28 -23.34
N PRO A 91 -0.45 -20.20 -23.60
CA PRO A 91 -0.99 -19.55 -24.80
C PRO A 91 -0.72 -18.02 -24.84
N ILE A 92 -0.10 -17.48 -23.78
CA ILE A 92 0.39 -16.11 -23.65
C ILE A 92 1.95 -16.14 -23.63
N ALA A 93 2.58 -16.94 -24.49
CA ALA A 93 4.03 -17.19 -24.54
C ALA A 93 4.90 -15.97 -24.94
N GLY A 94 4.35 -14.75 -24.96
CA GLY A 94 5.05 -13.53 -25.36
C GLY A 94 5.23 -12.50 -24.24
N ILE A 95 4.67 -12.74 -23.05
CA ILE A 95 4.82 -11.84 -21.91
C ILE A 95 5.55 -12.62 -20.83
N ASP A 96 6.88 -12.51 -20.83
CA ASP A 96 7.67 -12.87 -19.66
C ASP A 96 7.15 -12.00 -18.51
N PHE A 97 6.29 -12.56 -17.67
CA PHE A 97 5.81 -11.91 -16.45
C PHE A 97 6.94 -11.99 -15.42
N THR A 98 8.00 -11.24 -15.66
CA THR A 98 9.11 -11.03 -14.72
C THR A 98 8.73 -10.10 -13.57
N ASP A 99 7.55 -9.47 -13.63
CA ASP A 99 7.00 -8.67 -12.53
C ASP A 99 6.40 -9.59 -11.45
N PRO A 100 7.06 -9.79 -10.30
CA PRO A 100 6.38 -10.37 -9.16
C PRO A 100 5.23 -9.45 -8.75
N ILE A 101 3.98 -9.93 -8.84
CA ILE A 101 2.78 -9.19 -8.38
C ILE A 101 3.00 -8.67 -6.94
N PHE A 102 3.77 -9.41 -6.16
CA PHE A 102 4.34 -9.01 -4.89
C PHE A 102 5.83 -9.37 -4.92
N MET A 103 6.73 -8.37 -4.96
CA MET A 103 8.19 -8.54 -4.95
C MET A 103 8.68 -9.57 -3.91
N PRO A 104 9.88 -10.17 -4.10
CA PRO A 104 10.52 -10.99 -3.07
C PRO A 104 10.49 -10.25 -1.73
N PHE A 105 10.02 -10.95 -0.71
CA PHE A 105 9.66 -10.35 0.57
C PHE A 105 10.87 -9.69 1.26
N ASP A 106 10.68 -8.42 1.60
CA ASP A 106 11.39 -7.72 2.67
C ASP A 106 10.33 -7.18 3.65
N GLU A 107 10.59 -7.24 4.95
CA GLU A 107 9.70 -6.80 6.03
C GLU A 107 9.31 -5.32 5.86
N SER A 108 10.23 -4.52 5.30
CA SER A 108 10.01 -3.13 4.92
C SER A 108 8.84 -2.94 3.93
N HIS A 109 8.62 -3.88 3.01
CA HIS A 109 7.54 -3.84 2.03
C HIS A 109 6.17 -4.17 2.64
N ALA A 110 6.12 -5.11 3.58
CA ALA A 110 4.88 -5.42 4.30
C ALA A 110 4.41 -4.23 5.16
N LEU A 111 5.35 -3.53 5.81
CA LEU A 111 5.05 -2.27 6.51
C LEU A 111 4.55 -1.19 5.54
N THR A 112 5.19 -1.06 4.38
CA THR A 112 4.78 -0.11 3.33
C THR A 112 3.35 -0.37 2.85
N LEU A 113 3.03 -1.62 2.51
CA LEU A 113 1.67 -2.01 2.12
C LEU A 113 0.68 -1.72 3.24
N LYS A 114 0.96 -2.16 4.48
CA LYS A 114 0.00 -2.07 5.58
C LYS A 114 -0.27 -0.63 6.04
N ASN A 115 0.77 0.20 6.09
CA ASN A 115 0.70 1.51 6.74
C ASN A 115 0.73 2.67 5.74
N LEU A 116 1.63 2.64 4.75
CA LEU A 116 1.86 3.79 3.86
C LEU A 116 0.87 3.86 2.70
N ILE A 117 0.49 2.72 2.09
CA ILE A 117 -0.42 2.73 0.94
C ILE A 117 -1.80 3.33 1.27
N PRO A 118 -2.46 2.98 2.40
CA PRO A 118 -3.71 3.65 2.78
C PRO A 118 -3.55 5.15 3.01
N GLU A 119 -2.40 5.57 3.55
CA GLU A 119 -2.09 6.98 3.77
C GLU A 119 -1.93 7.72 2.44
N TYR A 120 -1.11 7.19 1.52
CA TYR A 120 -0.92 7.73 0.18
C TYR A 120 -2.21 7.76 -0.64
N TRP A 121 -3.07 6.75 -0.48
CA TRP A 121 -4.39 6.74 -1.09
C TRP A 121 -5.24 7.93 -0.64
N LYS A 122 -5.30 8.17 0.68
CA LYS A 122 -6.06 9.28 1.28
C LYS A 122 -5.47 10.64 0.91
N GLN A 123 -4.15 10.77 0.99
CA GLN A 123 -3.43 12.02 0.74
C GLN A 123 -3.24 12.32 -0.76
N ARG A 124 -3.49 11.33 -1.64
CA ARG A 124 -3.32 11.44 -3.11
C ARG A 124 -1.87 11.72 -3.51
N VAL A 125 -0.93 11.19 -2.72
CA VAL A 125 0.53 11.35 -2.89
C VAL A 125 1.10 10.10 -3.57
N VAL A 126 2.14 10.29 -4.38
CA VAL A 126 2.94 9.21 -4.96
C VAL A 126 4.37 9.40 -4.50
N ALA A 127 4.83 8.58 -3.56
CA ALA A 127 6.24 8.52 -3.20
C ALA A 127 6.97 7.61 -4.21
N THR A 128 7.91 8.18 -4.95
CA THR A 128 8.64 7.50 -6.05
C THR A 128 9.93 6.82 -5.58
N ASP A 129 10.33 7.06 -4.34
CA ASP A 129 11.62 6.65 -3.76
C ASP A 129 11.65 5.18 -3.30
N ARG A 130 10.50 4.58 -3.00
CA ARG A 130 10.42 3.21 -2.43
C ARG A 130 9.77 2.17 -3.33
N TYR A 131 9.24 2.59 -4.47
CA TYR A 131 8.42 1.74 -5.32
C TYR A 131 8.36 2.35 -6.71
N ASP A 132 8.81 1.63 -7.74
CA ASP A 132 8.66 2.08 -9.12
C ASP A 132 7.16 2.03 -9.47
N PRO A 133 6.49 3.19 -9.63
CA PRO A 133 5.07 3.19 -9.83
C PRO A 133 4.67 2.78 -11.26
N GLY A 134 5.62 2.67 -12.20
CA GLY A 134 5.37 2.20 -13.56
C GLY A 134 5.21 0.68 -13.67
N LEU A 135 5.92 -0.07 -12.83
CA LEU A 135 6.03 -1.54 -12.93
C LEU A 135 5.00 -2.29 -12.07
N SER A 136 4.19 -1.57 -11.31
CA SER A 136 3.60 -2.15 -10.13
C SER A 136 2.13 -1.73 -9.96
N LEU A 137 1.27 -2.67 -9.54
CA LEU A 137 -0.18 -2.45 -9.59
C LEU A 137 -0.65 -1.35 -8.63
N TRP A 138 -0.09 -1.29 -7.41
CA TRP A 138 -0.36 -0.16 -6.50
C TRP A 138 0.11 1.18 -7.06
N GLY A 139 1.13 1.20 -7.91
CA GLY A 139 1.79 2.42 -8.35
C GLY A 139 0.96 3.08 -9.42
N ARG A 140 0.54 2.27 -10.39
CA ARG A 140 -0.46 2.63 -11.39
C ARG A 140 -1.74 3.14 -10.72
N LEU A 141 -2.25 2.42 -9.72
CA LEU A 141 -3.46 2.81 -8.99
C LEU A 141 -3.31 4.18 -8.29
N LEU A 142 -2.18 4.43 -7.61
CA LEU A 142 -1.90 5.72 -6.97
C LEU A 142 -1.72 6.86 -7.99
N ILE A 143 -1.07 6.60 -9.13
CA ILE A 143 -0.94 7.56 -10.23
C ILE A 143 -2.32 7.97 -10.75
N LEU A 144 -3.23 7.00 -10.97
CA LEU A 144 -4.58 7.29 -11.43
C LEU A 144 -5.38 8.10 -10.40
N ASN A 145 -5.20 7.82 -9.10
CA ASN A 145 -5.84 8.60 -8.04
C ASN A 145 -5.35 10.06 -8.01
N LYS A 146 -4.04 10.27 -8.17
CA LYS A 146 -3.47 11.62 -8.30
C LYS A 146 -3.96 12.34 -9.56
N ARG A 147 -4.04 11.64 -10.71
CA ARG A 147 -4.58 12.20 -11.96
C ARG A 147 -6.04 12.61 -11.81
N LEU A 148 -6.88 11.76 -11.22
CA LEU A 148 -8.28 12.08 -10.93
C LEU A 148 -8.38 13.33 -10.05
N HIS A 149 -7.55 13.43 -9.02
CA HIS A 149 -7.52 14.60 -8.15
C HIS A 149 -7.21 15.89 -8.91
N HIS A 150 -6.15 15.89 -9.72
CA HIS A 150 -5.76 17.07 -10.50
C HIS A 150 -6.82 17.44 -11.54
N LEU A 151 -7.47 16.45 -12.15
CA LEU A 151 -8.56 16.70 -13.09
C LEU A 151 -9.80 17.29 -12.41
N ASN A 152 -10.03 16.93 -11.15
CA ASN A 152 -11.18 17.41 -10.40
C ASN A 152 -11.07 18.87 -9.97
N VAL A 153 -9.88 19.48 -10.04
CA VAL A 153 -9.63 20.86 -9.61
C VAL A 153 -9.39 21.72 -10.84
N LEU A 154 -10.13 22.83 -10.97
CA LEU A 154 -9.92 23.75 -12.08
C LEU A 154 -8.59 24.52 -11.94
N PRO A 155 -7.96 24.92 -13.06
CA PRO A 155 -6.81 25.82 -13.03
C PRO A 155 -7.16 27.20 -12.44
N ALA A 156 -6.12 27.93 -12.01
CA ALA A 156 -6.26 29.33 -11.60
C ALA A 156 -6.99 30.15 -12.68
N PRO A 157 -7.89 31.09 -12.28
CA PRO A 157 -8.18 31.52 -10.91
C PRO A 157 -9.22 30.67 -10.14
N PHE A 158 -9.79 29.62 -10.72
CA PHE A 158 -10.95 28.88 -10.18
C PHE A 158 -10.57 27.61 -9.40
N GLN A 159 -9.45 27.61 -8.68
CA GLN A 159 -8.93 26.40 -8.01
C GLN A 159 -9.82 25.87 -6.88
N ASP A 160 -10.75 26.69 -6.42
CA ASP A 160 -11.77 26.38 -5.42
C ASP A 160 -12.94 25.57 -5.99
N ILE A 161 -13.13 25.56 -7.31
CA ILE A 161 -14.24 24.84 -7.95
C ILE A 161 -13.82 23.40 -8.25
N ALA A 162 -14.51 22.46 -7.61
CA ALA A 162 -14.37 21.03 -7.85
C ALA A 162 -15.38 20.53 -8.90
N LEU A 163 -14.92 19.74 -9.88
CA LEU A 163 -15.76 19.24 -10.97
C LEU A 163 -16.83 18.24 -10.51
N ASP A 164 -16.60 17.50 -9.43
CA ASP A 164 -17.57 16.58 -8.83
C ASP A 164 -18.67 17.27 -8.01
N GLU A 165 -18.49 18.55 -7.70
CA GLU A 165 -19.45 19.41 -6.98
C GLU A 165 -20.25 20.32 -7.93
N MET A 166 -20.02 20.24 -9.25
CA MET A 166 -20.86 20.93 -10.22
C MET A 166 -22.29 20.33 -10.25
N PRO A 167 -23.34 21.17 -10.37
CA PRO A 167 -23.31 22.60 -10.66
C PRO A 167 -23.26 23.51 -9.41
N ASP A 168 -23.35 22.96 -8.21
CA ASP A 168 -23.51 23.73 -6.96
C ASP A 168 -22.30 24.63 -6.66
N ALA A 169 -21.11 24.25 -7.15
CA ALA A 169 -19.88 25.03 -7.01
C ALA A 169 -19.72 26.18 -8.04
N ILE A 170 -20.64 26.36 -8.99
CA ILE A 170 -20.52 27.39 -10.03
C ILE A 170 -20.99 28.73 -9.47
N PRO A 171 -20.17 29.80 -9.54
CA PRO A 171 -20.61 31.15 -9.17
C PRO A 171 -21.86 31.60 -9.94
N ASP A 172 -22.80 32.25 -9.25
CA ASP A 172 -24.08 32.71 -9.82
C ASP A 172 -23.94 33.52 -11.11
N ILE A 173 -22.86 34.29 -11.23
CA ILE A 173 -22.55 35.10 -12.42
C ILE A 173 -22.35 34.27 -13.70
N PHE A 174 -22.03 32.98 -13.56
CA PHE A 174 -21.89 32.03 -14.67
C PHE A 174 -23.08 31.09 -14.79
N ALA A 175 -24.03 31.13 -13.86
CA ALA A 175 -25.14 30.19 -13.78
C ALA A 175 -26.03 30.34 -15.02
N THR A 176 -25.92 29.36 -15.91
CA THR A 176 -26.81 29.20 -17.06
C THR A 176 -27.38 27.79 -17.06
N PRO A 177 -28.62 27.57 -17.53
CA PRO A 177 -29.22 26.23 -17.57
C PRO A 177 -28.35 25.21 -18.34
N SER A 178 -27.75 25.64 -19.46
CA SER A 178 -26.88 24.80 -20.28
C SER A 178 -25.59 24.44 -19.56
N LEU A 179 -24.96 25.39 -18.86
CA LEU A 179 -23.76 25.11 -18.08
C LEU A 179 -24.08 24.20 -16.89
N ALA A 180 -25.22 24.39 -16.23
CA ALA A 180 -25.64 23.53 -15.14
C ALA A 180 -25.84 22.09 -15.60
N GLN A 181 -26.52 21.87 -16.74
CA GLN A 181 -26.69 20.54 -17.32
C GLN A 181 -25.35 19.90 -17.71
N PHE A 182 -24.44 20.68 -18.31
CA PHE A 182 -23.10 20.21 -18.64
C PHE A 182 -22.28 19.86 -17.39
N GLY A 183 -22.36 20.70 -16.35
CA GLY A 183 -21.74 20.48 -15.05
C GLY A 183 -22.21 19.20 -14.38
N LEU A 184 -23.52 18.92 -14.39
CA LEU A 184 -24.08 17.66 -13.90
C LEU A 184 -23.46 16.44 -14.60
N GLN A 185 -23.36 16.47 -15.93
CA GLN A 185 -22.76 15.37 -16.69
C GLN A 185 -21.29 15.16 -16.34
N ILE A 186 -20.53 16.25 -16.16
CA ILE A 186 -19.12 16.15 -15.73
C ILE A 186 -19.05 15.54 -14.33
N ALA A 187 -19.83 16.06 -13.39
CA ALA A 187 -19.82 15.60 -12.01
C ALA A 187 -20.15 14.10 -11.91
N GLU A 188 -21.15 13.63 -12.66
CA GLU A 188 -21.50 12.21 -12.73
C GLU A 188 -20.33 11.36 -13.26
N ARG A 189 -19.64 11.81 -14.31
CA ARG A 189 -18.49 11.12 -14.89
C ARG A 189 -17.30 11.06 -13.94
N VAL A 190 -17.00 12.15 -13.22
CA VAL A 190 -15.94 12.18 -12.21
C VAL A 190 -16.28 11.24 -11.05
N LYS A 191 -17.52 11.28 -10.55
CA LYS A 191 -18.02 10.37 -9.50
C LYS A 191 -18.01 8.91 -9.95
N ALA A 192 -18.29 8.62 -11.20
CA ALA A 192 -18.17 7.26 -11.75
C ALA A 192 -16.71 6.80 -11.77
N ALA A 193 -15.79 7.62 -12.30
CA ALA A 193 -14.36 7.30 -12.29
C ALA A 193 -13.81 7.08 -10.87
N ARG A 194 -14.23 7.91 -9.90
CA ARG A 194 -13.89 7.72 -8.49
C ARG A 194 -14.34 6.36 -7.97
N ARG A 195 -15.62 6.01 -8.18
CA ARG A 195 -16.20 4.72 -7.74
C ARG A 195 -15.46 3.52 -8.31
N ASP A 196 -15.16 3.54 -9.61
CA ASP A 196 -14.43 2.45 -10.27
C ASP A 196 -13.00 2.30 -9.74
N LEU A 197 -12.35 3.43 -9.49
CA LEU A 197 -11.00 3.48 -8.96
C LEU A 197 -10.95 3.01 -7.49
N ASP A 198 -11.94 3.37 -6.67
CA ASP A 198 -12.11 2.86 -5.30
C ASP A 198 -12.39 1.35 -5.29
N ALA A 199 -13.17 0.84 -6.25
CA ALA A 199 -13.40 -0.59 -6.41
C ALA A 199 -12.10 -1.34 -6.74
N CYS A 200 -11.26 -0.78 -7.62
CA CYS A 200 -9.93 -1.33 -7.92
C CYS A 200 -9.04 -1.34 -6.66
N TYR A 201 -9.07 -0.26 -5.87
CA TYR A 201 -8.32 -0.16 -4.62
C TYR A 201 -8.77 -1.25 -3.63
N ALA A 202 -10.08 -1.35 -3.37
CA ALA A 202 -10.64 -2.32 -2.45
C ALA A 202 -10.31 -3.77 -2.87
N PHE A 203 -10.40 -4.05 -4.17
CA PHE A 203 -10.05 -5.37 -4.72
C PHE A 203 -8.58 -5.69 -4.50
N LEU A 204 -7.66 -4.81 -4.90
CA LEU A 204 -6.23 -5.04 -4.74
C LEU A 204 -5.81 -5.08 -3.27
N TRP A 205 -6.46 -4.28 -2.42
CA TRP A 205 -6.23 -4.25 -0.98
C TRP A 205 -6.59 -5.58 -0.32
N SER A 206 -7.82 -6.06 -0.53
CA SER A 206 -8.30 -7.36 -0.03
C SER A 206 -7.32 -8.49 -0.41
N ARG A 207 -6.87 -8.48 -1.66
CA ARG A 207 -5.95 -9.50 -2.18
C ARG A 207 -4.55 -9.39 -1.56
N SER A 208 -4.08 -8.18 -1.33
CA SER A 208 -2.82 -7.93 -0.62
C SER A 208 -2.90 -8.37 0.84
N GLN A 209 -4.05 -8.22 1.51
CA GLN A 209 -4.24 -8.75 2.86
C GLN A 209 -4.16 -10.28 2.90
N SER A 210 -4.85 -10.96 1.97
CA SER A 210 -4.75 -12.42 1.85
C SER A 210 -3.31 -12.89 1.59
N PHE A 211 -2.58 -12.16 0.73
CA PHE A 211 -1.16 -12.42 0.49
C PHE A 211 -0.32 -12.30 1.75
N LEU A 212 -0.42 -11.18 2.47
CA LEU A 212 0.36 -10.94 3.69
C LEU A 212 0.06 -12.00 4.75
N TYR A 213 -1.19 -12.44 4.86
CA TYR A 213 -1.57 -13.54 5.75
C TYR A 213 -0.94 -14.88 5.31
N ALA A 214 -1.09 -15.25 4.04
CA ALA A 214 -0.49 -16.46 3.46
C ALA A 214 1.03 -16.52 3.68
N LEU A 215 1.68 -15.38 3.49
CA LEU A 215 3.11 -15.21 3.69
C LEU A 215 3.52 -15.40 5.15
N HIS A 216 2.77 -14.83 6.09
CA HIS A 216 3.02 -15.00 7.52
C HIS A 216 2.93 -16.48 7.93
N VAL A 217 1.90 -17.20 7.47
CA VAL A 217 1.75 -18.64 7.71
C VAL A 217 2.94 -19.42 7.14
N HIS A 218 3.35 -19.10 5.91
CA HIS A 218 4.50 -19.74 5.28
C HIS A 218 5.81 -19.50 6.05
N TYR A 219 6.05 -18.27 6.50
CA TYR A 219 7.20 -17.93 7.33
C TYR A 219 7.23 -18.72 8.64
N MET A 220 6.09 -18.79 9.35
CA MET A 220 5.99 -19.57 10.59
C MET A 220 6.26 -21.06 10.35
N ALA A 221 5.76 -21.62 9.24
CA ALA A 221 6.01 -23.00 8.86
C ALA A 221 7.49 -23.26 8.53
N GLN A 222 8.16 -22.36 7.83
CA GLN A 222 9.60 -22.46 7.55
C GLN A 222 10.43 -22.39 8.84
N LYS A 223 10.09 -21.45 9.74
CA LYS A 223 10.77 -21.32 11.04
C LYS A 223 10.62 -22.58 11.89
N ALA A 224 9.43 -23.20 11.89
CA ALA A 224 9.21 -24.48 12.55
C ALA A 224 10.10 -25.59 11.94
N ARG A 225 10.11 -25.74 10.60
CA ARG A 225 10.97 -26.74 9.92
C ARG A 225 12.47 -26.51 10.11
N GLY A 226 12.90 -25.25 10.12
CA GLY A 226 14.29 -24.87 10.39
C GLY A 226 14.72 -25.23 11.81
N ALA A 227 13.83 -25.07 12.78
CA ALA A 227 14.08 -25.52 14.15
C ALA A 227 14.23 -27.05 14.23
N PHE A 228 13.37 -27.82 13.56
CA PHE A 228 13.49 -29.28 13.49
C PHE A 228 14.76 -29.75 12.79
N ARG A 229 15.16 -29.11 11.68
CA ARG A 229 16.43 -29.45 11.00
C ARG A 229 17.66 -29.11 11.83
N ALA A 230 17.63 -28.04 12.62
CA ALA A 230 18.72 -27.73 13.55
C ALA A 230 18.87 -28.81 14.62
N GLU A 231 17.76 -29.35 15.14
CA GLU A 231 17.77 -30.45 16.12
C GLU A 231 18.22 -31.78 15.51
N ASP A 232 17.75 -32.14 14.31
CA ASP A 232 18.16 -33.39 13.64
C ASP A 232 19.64 -33.37 13.20
N SER A 233 20.13 -32.22 12.71
CA SER A 233 21.55 -32.06 12.39
C SER A 233 22.45 -32.16 13.64
N PHE A 234 21.92 -31.83 14.82
CA PHE A 234 22.64 -31.99 16.09
C PHE A 234 22.67 -33.46 16.55
N LYS A 235 21.60 -34.23 16.30
CA LYS A 235 21.53 -35.66 16.61
C LYS A 235 22.37 -36.52 15.66
N GLU A 236 22.29 -36.29 14.35
CA GLU A 236 23.12 -37.03 13.37
C GLU A 236 24.63 -36.77 13.57
N ALA A 237 25.01 -35.56 13.98
CA ALA A 237 26.40 -35.25 14.33
C ALA A 237 26.86 -35.95 15.63
N SER A 238 25.93 -36.21 16.57
CA SER A 238 26.20 -36.94 17.81
C SER A 238 26.31 -38.46 17.60
N GLU A 239 25.56 -39.04 16.65
CA GLU A 239 25.59 -40.48 16.40
C GLU A 239 26.74 -40.91 15.47
N ARG A 240 27.15 -40.05 14.53
CA ARG A 240 28.33 -40.30 13.69
C ARG A 240 29.67 -40.13 14.41
N SER A 241 29.69 -39.55 15.61
CA SER A 241 30.91 -39.41 16.41
C SER A 241 31.25 -40.67 17.24
N ASP A 242 30.34 -41.63 17.37
CA ASP A 242 30.58 -42.86 18.14
C ASP A 242 30.98 -44.09 17.30
N ALA A 243 30.80 -44.06 15.97
CA ALA A 243 30.98 -45.25 15.13
C ALA A 243 32.33 -45.37 14.40
N GLY A 244 33.26 -44.43 14.56
CA GLY A 244 34.66 -44.67 14.20
C GLY A 244 35.40 -43.48 13.59
N ALA A 245 36.40 -42.98 14.31
CA ALA A 245 37.56 -42.35 13.69
C ALA A 245 38.72 -42.24 14.70
N LYS A 246 39.84 -42.86 14.33
CA LYS A 246 41.16 -42.54 14.88
C LYS A 246 41.46 -41.05 14.59
N GLN A 247 41.56 -40.29 15.67
CA GLN A 247 42.40 -39.10 15.91
C GLN A 247 42.77 -38.19 14.72
N ALA A 248 42.08 -37.06 14.64
CA ALA A 248 42.67 -35.74 14.40
C ALA A 248 42.24 -34.81 15.55
N PRO A 249 43.08 -33.85 16.01
CA PRO A 249 42.79 -33.08 17.22
C PRO A 249 41.59 -32.13 17.00
N PRO A 250 40.57 -32.16 17.87
CA PRO A 250 39.39 -31.31 17.74
C PRO A 250 39.68 -29.87 18.15
N ILE A 251 39.19 -28.92 17.36
CA ILE A 251 39.10 -27.51 17.76
C ILE A 251 38.11 -27.41 18.94
N PRO A 252 38.51 -26.87 20.11
CA PRO A 252 37.67 -26.87 21.30
C PRO A 252 36.44 -25.97 21.10
N LYS A 253 35.24 -26.58 21.04
CA LYS A 253 33.97 -25.85 21.15
C LYS A 253 33.89 -25.27 22.56
N ARG A 254 33.92 -23.94 22.68
CA ARG A 254 33.69 -23.22 23.94
C ARG A 254 32.32 -23.63 24.50
N LYS A 255 32.32 -24.30 25.66
CA LYS A 255 31.10 -24.52 26.45
C LYS A 255 30.62 -23.15 26.91
N MET A 256 29.43 -22.73 26.47
CA MET A 256 28.81 -21.51 26.97
C MET A 256 28.53 -21.67 28.46
N SER A 257 28.80 -20.63 29.23
CA SER A 257 28.45 -20.60 30.64
C SER A 257 26.92 -20.58 30.81
N PRO A 258 26.39 -21.07 31.95
CA PRO A 258 24.94 -21.03 32.22
C PRO A 258 24.33 -19.61 32.15
N LEU A 259 25.16 -18.58 32.39
CA LEU A 259 24.77 -17.18 32.26
C LEU A 259 24.63 -16.76 30.80
N GLU A 260 25.60 -17.10 29.96
CA GLU A 260 25.56 -16.81 28.51
C GLU A 260 24.36 -17.51 27.86
N GLU A 261 24.05 -18.73 28.27
CA GLU A 261 22.87 -19.47 27.81
C GLU A 261 21.57 -18.75 28.17
N ALA A 262 21.45 -18.27 29.42
CA ALA A 262 20.27 -17.52 29.86
C ALA A 262 20.11 -16.16 29.15
N LEU A 263 21.22 -15.45 28.92
CA LEU A 263 21.24 -14.21 28.14
C LEU A 263 20.81 -14.46 26.69
N HIS A 264 21.36 -15.49 26.06
CA HIS A 264 21.00 -15.88 24.69
C HIS A 264 19.52 -16.28 24.59
N PHE A 265 19.02 -17.11 25.51
CA PHE A 265 17.63 -17.54 25.53
C PHE A 265 16.65 -16.36 25.63
N MET A 266 16.94 -15.38 26.50
CA MET A 266 16.10 -14.19 26.66
C MET A 266 16.39 -13.06 25.65
N SER A 267 17.32 -13.31 24.71
CA SER A 267 17.77 -12.39 23.66
C SER A 267 18.41 -11.10 24.17
N PHE A 268 19.19 -11.20 25.25
CA PHE A 268 20.00 -10.10 25.75
C PHE A 268 21.46 -10.26 25.32
N GLN A 269 22.09 -9.16 24.89
CA GLN A 269 23.53 -9.14 24.57
C GLN A 269 24.41 -8.97 25.81
N ARG A 270 23.85 -8.42 26.90
CA ARG A 270 24.51 -8.14 28.18
C ARG A 270 23.49 -8.24 29.32
N LEU A 271 23.96 -8.24 30.56
CA LEU A 271 23.08 -8.29 31.73
C LEU A 271 22.07 -7.11 31.72
N PRO A 272 20.75 -7.38 31.67
CA PRO A 272 19.72 -6.35 31.57
C PRO A 272 19.41 -5.72 32.93
N SER A 273 18.69 -4.59 32.94
CA SER A 273 18.13 -4.06 34.21
C SER A 273 16.98 -4.93 34.74
N PHE A 274 16.62 -4.80 36.02
CA PHE A 274 15.45 -5.48 36.59
C PHE A 274 14.15 -5.16 35.83
N ALA A 275 14.00 -3.91 35.37
CA ALA A 275 12.84 -3.48 34.62
C ALA A 275 12.78 -4.19 33.25
N ASP A 276 13.89 -4.19 32.51
CA ASP A 276 13.99 -4.80 31.18
C ASP A 276 13.78 -6.32 31.25
N LEU A 277 14.36 -6.98 32.26
CA LEU A 277 14.20 -8.42 32.45
C LEU A 277 12.74 -8.80 32.72
N ARG A 278 12.04 -8.05 33.58
CA ARG A 278 10.61 -8.27 33.88
C ARG A 278 9.75 -8.02 32.64
N GLN A 279 10.02 -6.95 31.90
CA GLN A 279 9.28 -6.63 30.68
C GLN A 279 9.45 -7.73 29.63
N ARG A 280 10.69 -8.17 29.39
CA ARG A 280 10.98 -9.25 28.44
C ARG A 280 10.32 -10.56 28.85
N TYR A 281 10.38 -10.91 30.14
CA TYR A 281 9.70 -12.10 30.67
C TYR A 281 8.20 -12.04 30.43
N ARG A 282 7.53 -10.92 30.71
CA ARG A 282 6.08 -10.77 30.44
C ARG A 282 5.74 -10.97 28.97
N THR A 283 6.50 -10.36 28.06
CA THR A 283 6.29 -10.50 26.62
C THR A 283 6.47 -11.95 26.17
N MET A 284 7.54 -12.62 26.60
CA MET A 284 7.79 -14.02 26.23
C MET A 284 6.77 -14.96 26.89
N ALA A 285 6.37 -14.71 28.14
CA ALA A 285 5.38 -15.51 28.84
C ALA A 285 4.02 -15.46 28.14
N GLN A 286 3.58 -14.28 27.68
CA GLN A 286 2.33 -14.16 26.92
C GLN A 286 2.31 -14.96 25.62
N ALA A 287 3.48 -15.09 24.97
CA ALA A 287 3.63 -15.83 23.72
C ALA A 287 3.84 -17.34 23.91
N LEU A 288 4.44 -17.76 25.04
CA LEU A 288 4.82 -19.15 25.31
C LEU A 288 3.91 -19.86 26.31
N HIS A 289 2.90 -19.19 26.89
CA HIS A 289 2.03 -19.78 27.91
C HIS A 289 1.22 -20.97 27.33
N PRO A 290 1.17 -22.14 28.02
CA PRO A 290 0.44 -23.31 27.53
C PRO A 290 -1.06 -23.04 27.32
N ASP A 291 -1.71 -22.31 28.22
CA ASP A 291 -3.13 -21.93 28.08
C ASP A 291 -3.43 -21.07 26.84
N ARG A 292 -2.41 -20.49 26.21
CA ARG A 292 -2.52 -19.70 24.96
C ARG A 292 -2.01 -20.46 23.73
N GLY A 293 -1.87 -21.79 23.84
CA GLY A 293 -1.33 -22.64 22.77
C GLY A 293 0.19 -22.68 22.70
N GLY A 294 0.89 -22.24 23.76
CA GLY A 294 2.34 -22.31 23.89
C GLY A 294 2.85 -23.70 24.29
N CYS A 295 4.16 -23.91 24.21
CA CYS A 295 4.81 -25.17 24.59
C CYS A 295 5.23 -25.15 26.07
N GLU A 296 4.71 -26.10 26.86
CA GLU A 296 4.96 -26.21 28.30
C GLU A 296 6.46 -26.30 28.63
N GLU A 297 7.21 -27.12 27.90
CA GLU A 297 8.66 -27.30 28.11
C GLU A 297 9.45 -26.00 27.85
N ARG A 298 9.07 -25.24 26.82
CA ARG A 298 9.67 -23.92 26.57
C ARG A 298 9.31 -22.90 27.63
N PHE A 299 8.11 -22.99 28.22
CA PHE A 299 7.70 -22.13 29.31
C PHE A 299 8.46 -22.44 30.63
N LYS A 300 8.74 -23.73 30.89
CA LYS A 300 9.64 -24.16 31.98
C LYS A 300 11.05 -23.61 31.79
N GLN A 301 11.61 -23.71 30.58
CA GLN A 301 12.92 -23.14 30.24
C GLN A 301 12.95 -21.60 30.41
N LEU A 302 11.91 -20.89 29.94
CA LEU A 302 11.78 -19.45 30.15
C LEU A 302 11.83 -19.08 31.64
N THR A 303 11.11 -19.82 32.47
CA THR A 303 11.07 -19.59 33.91
C THR A 303 12.43 -19.86 34.56
N LEU A 304 13.12 -20.93 34.14
CA LEU A 304 14.45 -21.27 34.61
C LEU A 304 15.49 -20.19 34.28
N HIS A 305 15.55 -19.74 33.02
CA HIS A 305 16.51 -18.70 32.60
C HIS A 305 16.19 -17.33 33.23
N TYR A 306 14.91 -16.99 33.39
CA TYR A 306 14.49 -15.79 34.11
C TYR A 306 14.98 -15.81 35.57
N GLN A 307 14.78 -16.92 36.29
CA GLN A 307 15.28 -17.06 37.66
C GLN A 307 16.81 -17.02 37.74
N ALA A 308 17.51 -17.60 36.76
CA ALA A 308 18.97 -17.56 36.70
C ALA A 308 19.50 -16.12 36.55
N LEU A 309 18.92 -15.32 35.64
CA LEU A 309 19.28 -13.92 35.46
C LEU A 309 18.89 -13.06 36.67
N LEU A 310 17.74 -13.35 37.29
CA LEU A 310 17.29 -12.62 38.47
C LEU A 310 18.21 -12.87 39.68
N LYS A 311 18.67 -14.12 39.87
CA LYS A 311 19.69 -14.45 40.89
C LYS A 311 21.02 -13.74 40.63
N GLN A 312 21.43 -13.60 39.37
CA GLN A 312 22.66 -12.88 39.04
C GLN A 312 22.52 -11.37 39.28
N LEU A 313 21.37 -10.78 38.94
CA LEU A 313 21.08 -9.37 39.23
C LEU A 313 20.97 -9.04 40.72
N GLN A 314 20.70 -10.02 41.58
CA GLN A 314 20.69 -9.84 43.04
C GLN A 314 22.08 -9.93 43.68
N ARG A 315 23.09 -10.40 42.94
CA ARG A 315 24.48 -10.47 43.42
C ARG A 315 25.25 -9.17 43.21
N PHE A 316 24.69 -8.24 42.46
CA PHE A 316 25.20 -6.90 42.19
C PHE A 316 24.23 -5.87 42.73
#